data_AF-A0A0V1NVV6-F1
#
_entry.id   AF-A0A0V1NVV6-F1
#
_cell.length_a   1.000
_cell.length_b   1.000
_cell.length_c   1.000
_cell.angle_alpha   90.00
_cell.angle_beta   90.00
_cell.angle_gamma   90.00
#
_symmetry.space_group_name_H-M   'P 1'
#
loop_
_entity.id
_entity.type
_entity.pdbx_description
1 polymer ?
#
loop_
_entity_poly.entity_id
_entity_poly.type
_entity_poly.pdbx_seq_one_letter_code
_entity_poly.pdbx_strand_id
1 'polypeptide(L)'
;LFFFMADVPELHLVPNRCGGMSPCYHEGRAYKLKRAGKQKYWRCSKDKKGCSGAIWTNLDVTSVIKQNDHIESCPVDEHLAYKMEKKVILKKRSAEETKRSHL
;
A
#
# COMPACT_ATOMS: atom_id res chain seq x y z
N LEU A 1 -18.18 16.94 8.97
CA LEU A 1 -17.39 16.90 7.73
C LEU A 1 -16.82 15.50 7.56
N PHE A 2 -17.49 14.66 6.78
CA PHE A 2 -16.95 13.37 6.36
C PHE A 2 -16.07 13.64 5.13
N PHE A 3 -14.75 13.62 5.30
CA PHE A 3 -13.88 13.50 4.14
C PHE A 3 -14.11 12.09 3.58
N PHE A 4 -14.88 12.00 2.50
CA PHE A 4 -14.73 10.93 1.53
C PHE A 4 -13.28 11.02 1.05
N MET A 5 -12.37 10.29 1.70
CA MET A 5 -11.10 9.96 1.09
C MET A 5 -11.49 9.09 -0.10
N ALA A 6 -11.47 9.71 -1.28
CA ALA A 6 -11.67 9.04 -2.55
C ALA A 6 -11.05 7.65 -2.49
N ASP A 7 -11.85 6.68 -2.91
CA ASP A 7 -11.63 5.23 -3.01
C ASP A 7 -10.45 4.89 -3.94
N VAL A 8 -9.32 5.56 -3.76
CA VAL A 8 -8.06 5.25 -4.39
C VAL A 8 -7.43 4.21 -3.48
N PRO A 9 -7.38 2.93 -3.86
CA PRO A 9 -6.56 1.94 -3.17
C PRO A 9 -5.11 2.39 -3.28
N GLU A 10 -4.65 3.17 -2.29
CA GLU A 10 -3.35 3.83 -2.33
C GLU A 10 -2.28 2.75 -2.11
N LEU A 11 -1.86 2.14 -3.22
CA LEU A 11 -0.79 1.17 -3.24
C LEU A 11 0.52 1.90 -3.01
N HIS A 12 1.20 1.54 -1.93
CA HIS A 12 2.50 2.11 -1.63
C HIS A 12 3.57 1.03 -1.66
N LEU A 13 4.53 1.18 -2.58
CA LEU A 13 5.81 0.50 -2.48
C LEU A 13 6.73 1.33 -1.60
N VAL A 14 7.35 0.69 -0.60
CA VAL A 14 8.40 1.33 0.20
C VAL A 14 9.76 0.77 -0.24
N PRO A 15 10.58 1.54 -0.97
CA PRO A 15 11.92 1.12 -1.37
C PRO A 15 12.72 0.65 -0.16
N ASN A 16 13.10 -0.62 -0.16
CA ASN A 16 14.01 -1.16 0.84
C ASN A 16 15.45 -0.77 0.48
N ARG A 17 16.20 -0.21 1.44
CA ARG A 17 17.61 0.17 1.27
C ARG A 17 18.55 -1.02 1.14
N CYS A 18 18.10 -2.23 1.50
CA CYS A 18 18.90 -3.45 1.53
C CYS A 18 18.74 -4.34 0.28
N GLY A 19 18.33 -3.79 -0.87
CA GLY A 19 18.21 -4.54 -2.13
C GLY A 19 17.10 -5.62 -2.16
N GLY A 20 16.40 -5.85 -1.05
CA GLY A 20 15.29 -6.79 -0.96
C GLY A 20 13.98 -6.23 -1.54
N MET A 21 13.06 -7.13 -1.86
CA MET A 21 11.73 -6.77 -2.39
C MET A 21 10.96 -5.87 -1.43
N SER A 22 10.50 -4.73 -1.94
CA SER A 22 9.73 -3.74 -1.18
C SER A 22 8.32 -4.26 -0.88
N PRO A 23 7.84 -4.21 0.37
CA PRO A 23 6.46 -4.55 0.68
C PRO A 23 5.51 -3.58 -0.02
N CYS A 24 4.38 -4.12 -0.47
CA CYS A 24 3.25 -3.34 -0.95
C CYS A 24 2.28 -3.09 0.22
N TYR A 25 1.74 -1.88 0.32
CA TYR A 25 0.72 -1.54 1.30
C TYR A 25 -0.59 -1.25 0.62
N HIS A 26 -1.68 -1.84 1.12
CA HIS A 26 -3.04 -1.66 0.63
C HIS A 26 -3.99 -1.71 1.81
N GLU A 27 -4.89 -0.73 1.95
CA GLU A 27 -5.87 -0.64 3.05
C GLU A 27 -5.26 -0.89 4.45
N GLY A 28 -4.13 -0.23 4.75
CA GLY A 28 -3.47 -0.37 6.06
C GLY A 28 -2.88 -1.77 6.35
N ARG A 29 -2.73 -2.62 5.33
CA ARG A 29 -2.13 -3.96 5.44
C ARG A 29 -0.86 -4.06 4.62
N ALA A 30 0.12 -4.80 5.13
CA ALA A 30 1.38 -5.06 4.45
C ALA A 30 1.31 -6.36 3.65
N TYR A 31 1.78 -6.34 2.42
CA TYR A 31 1.84 -7.49 1.52
C TYR A 31 3.27 -7.71 1.02
N LYS A 32 3.66 -8.99 0.94
CA LYS A 32 4.96 -9.45 0.45
C LYS A 32 4.80 -9.94 -0.98
N LEU A 33 5.70 -9.51 -1.87
CA LEU A 33 5.72 -10.01 -3.25
C LEU A 33 6.09 -11.49 -3.25
N LYS A 34 5.32 -12.30 -3.98
CA LYS A 34 5.58 -13.73 -4.15
C LYS A 34 5.92 -14.09 -5.58
N ARG A 35 5.39 -13.35 -6.55
CA ARG A 35 5.68 -13.55 -7.97
C ARG A 35 5.65 -12.22 -8.71
N ALA A 36 6.64 -12.00 -9.57
CA ALA A 36 6.67 -10.93 -10.54
C ALA A 36 6.71 -11.56 -11.94
N GLY A 37 5.62 -11.45 -12.70
CA GLY A 37 5.50 -11.96 -14.06
C GLY A 37 4.89 -10.91 -14.97
N LYS A 38 3.78 -11.24 -15.65
CA LYS A 38 2.95 -10.24 -16.36
C LYS A 38 2.24 -9.27 -15.42
N GLN A 39 2.00 -9.72 -14.19
CA GLN A 39 1.43 -8.97 -13.07
C GLN A 39 2.19 -9.37 -11.80
N LYS A 40 2.04 -8.58 -10.74
CA LYS A 40 2.65 -8.86 -9.44
C LYS A 40 1.62 -9.48 -8.51
N TYR A 41 1.98 -10.61 -7.92
CA TYR A 41 1.16 -11.34 -6.95
C TYR A 41 1.72 -11.15 -5.55
N TRP A 42 0.86 -10.72 -4.64
CA TRP A 42 1.22 -10.37 -3.28
C TRP A 42 0.39 -11.15 -2.28
N ARG A 43 1.03 -11.57 -1.19
CA ARG A 43 0.39 -12.23 -0.04
C ARG A 43 0.54 -11.37 1.20
N CYS A 44 -0.48 -11.32 2.03
CA CYS A 44 -0.41 -10.62 3.30
C CYS A 44 0.83 -11.05 4.09
N SER A 45 1.48 -10.10 4.75
CA SER A 45 2.67 -10.34 5.57
C SER A 45 2.38 -11.27 6.76
N LYS A 46 1.12 -11.32 7.22
CA LYS A 46 0.58 -12.17 8.27
C LYS A 46 0.09 -13.54 7.73
N ASP A 47 0.53 -13.96 6.54
CA ASP A 47 0.12 -15.24 5.94
C ASP A 47 0.42 -16.47 6.80
N LYS A 48 1.52 -16.43 7.56
CA LYS A 48 1.86 -17.46 8.56
C LYS A 48 0.97 -17.47 9.80
N LYS A 49 0.17 -16.41 10.02
CA LYS A 49 -0.77 -16.27 11.15
C LYS A 49 -2.22 -16.56 10.73
N GLY A 50 -2.42 -17.23 9.59
CA GLY A 50 -3.76 -17.60 9.08
C GLY A 50 -4.38 -16.59 8.12
N CYS A 51 -3.73 -15.46 7.83
CA CYS A 51 -4.26 -14.53 6.83
C CYS A 51 -4.11 -15.07 5.40
N SER A 52 -5.23 -15.28 4.72
CA SER A 52 -5.26 -15.70 3.30
C SER A 52 -5.30 -14.52 2.32
N GLY A 53 -5.25 -13.27 2.83
CA GLY A 53 -5.32 -12.06 2.04
C GLY A 53 -4.26 -12.01 0.95
N ALA A 54 -4.72 -11.77 -0.28
CA ALA A 54 -3.87 -11.67 -1.45
C ALA A 54 -4.39 -10.60 -2.39
N ILE A 55 -3.46 -9.95 -3.08
CA ILE A 55 -3.76 -8.95 -4.11
C ILE A 55 -2.89 -9.22 -5.34
N TRP A 56 -3.42 -8.87 -6.49
CA TRP A 56 -2.71 -8.80 -7.76
C TRP A 56 -2.68 -7.37 -8.22
N THR A 57 -1.51 -6.90 -8.64
CA THR A 57 -1.33 -5.54 -9.14
C THR A 57 -0.67 -5.58 -10.52
N ASN A 58 -0.76 -4.49 -11.25
CA ASN A 58 0.11 -4.26 -12.39
C ASN A 58 1.60 -4.23 -11.98
N LEU A 59 2.48 -4.21 -12.98
CA LEU A 59 3.94 -4.33 -12.78
C LEU A 59 4.52 -3.15 -12.00
N ASP A 60 3.99 -1.96 -12.26
CA ASP A 60 4.29 -0.69 -11.63
C ASP A 60 3.60 -0.50 -10.27
N VAL A 61 2.68 -1.39 -9.90
CA VAL A 61 2.00 -1.38 -8.58
C VAL A 61 1.24 -0.08 -8.34
N THR A 62 0.65 0.45 -9.40
CA THR A 62 -0.19 1.65 -9.35
C THR A 62 -1.66 1.32 -9.20
N SER A 63 -2.09 0.09 -9.52
CA SER A 63 -3.47 -0.36 -9.36
C SER A 63 -3.58 -1.82 -8.92
N VAL A 64 -4.63 -2.11 -8.14
CA VAL A 64 -5.04 -3.48 -7.81
C VAL A 64 -5.93 -4.00 -8.94
N ILE A 65 -5.53 -5.10 -9.56
CA ILE A 65 -6.26 -5.78 -10.63
C ILE A 65 -7.27 -6.77 -10.02
N LYS A 66 -6.86 -7.45 -8.95
CA LYS A 66 -7.68 -8.43 -8.24
C LYS A 66 -7.34 -8.45 -6.76
N GLN A 67 -8.34 -8.60 -5.92
CA GLN A 67 -8.24 -8.75 -4.48
C GLN A 67 -9.06 -9.96 -4.06
N ASN A 68 -8.59 -10.71 -3.06
CA ASN A 68 -9.40 -11.78 -2.45
C ASN A 68 -10.32 -11.20 -1.37
N ASP A 69 -11.58 -11.60 -1.37
CA ASP A 69 -12.63 -11.06 -0.48
C ASP A 69 -12.40 -11.41 1.01
N HIS A 70 -11.56 -12.41 1.31
CA HIS A 70 -11.25 -12.87 2.67
C HIS A 70 -10.32 -11.94 3.50
N ILE A 71 -10.16 -10.69 3.07
CA ILE A 71 -9.23 -9.73 3.68
C ILE A 71 -9.70 -9.21 5.05
N GLU A 72 -11.00 -9.32 5.36
CA GLU A 72 -11.55 -8.96 6.68
C GLU A 72 -10.94 -9.76 7.83
N SER A 73 -10.53 -11.02 7.58
CA SER A 73 -9.88 -11.87 8.59
C SER A 73 -8.54 -11.31 9.09
N CYS A 74 -7.94 -10.37 8.36
CA CYS A 74 -6.68 -9.76 8.71
C CYS A 74 -6.90 -8.35 9.23
N PRO A 75 -6.80 -8.13 10.56
CA PRO A 75 -6.97 -6.80 11.12
C PRO A 75 -5.92 -5.86 10.53
N VAL A 76 -6.37 -4.65 10.24
CA VAL A 76 -5.53 -3.50 9.87
C VAL A 76 -4.45 -3.35 10.92
N ASP A 77 -3.23 -3.10 10.48
CA ASP A 77 -2.15 -2.79 11.40
C ASP A 77 -2.21 -1.28 11.66
N GLU A 78 -2.84 -0.88 12.77
CA GLU A 78 -3.11 0.53 13.09
C GLU A 78 -1.84 1.39 13.09
N HIS A 79 -0.75 0.86 13.64
CA HIS A 79 0.53 1.56 13.68
C HIS A 79 1.09 1.79 12.27
N LEU A 80 0.95 0.79 11.39
CA LEU A 80 1.32 0.92 9.99
C LEU A 80 0.39 1.88 9.24
N ALA A 81 -0.92 1.80 9.43
CA ALA A 81 -1.90 2.69 8.83
C ALA A 81 -1.58 4.16 9.17
N TYR A 82 -1.40 4.46 10.45
CA TYR A 82 -0.99 5.78 10.93
C TYR A 82 0.31 6.27 10.27
N LYS A 83 1.32 5.39 10.15
CA LYS A 83 2.60 5.74 9.51
C LYS A 83 2.43 6.08 8.02
N MET A 84 1.51 5.41 7.32
CA MET A 84 1.25 5.65 5.90
C MET A 84 0.46 6.94 5.69
N GLU A 85 -0.61 7.15 6.46
CA GLU A 85 -1.37 8.39 6.45
C GLU A 85 -0.46 9.60 6.69
N LYS A 86 0.43 9.52 7.69
CA LYS A 86 1.39 10.58 7.98
C LYS A 86 2.33 10.85 6.80
N LYS A 87 2.80 9.82 6.09
CA LYS A 87 3.63 10.00 4.89
C LYS A 87 2.88 10.67 3.74
N VAL A 88 1.61 10.32 3.54
CA VAL A 88 0.75 10.93 2.51
C VAL A 88 0.56 12.42 2.80
N ILE A 89 0.25 12.76 4.06
CA ILE A 89 0.12 14.15 4.52
C ILE A 89 1.42 14.93 4.28
N LEU A 90 2.57 14.35 4.63
CA LEU A 90 3.87 15.00 4.41
C LEU A 90 4.18 15.24 2.93
N LYS A 91 3.88 14.27 2.05
CA LYS A 91 4.05 14.44 0.60
C LYS A 91 3.16 15.55 0.05
N LYS A 92 1.89 15.64 0.49
CA LYS A 92 0.97 16.71 0.07
C LYS A 92 1.51 18.08 0.48
N ARG A 93 1.97 18.24 1.73
CA ARG A 93 2.57 19.50 2.22
C ARG A 93 3.81 19.91 1.41
N SER A 94 4.73 18.97 1.16
CA SER A 94 5.93 19.24 0.37
C SER A 94 5.60 19.63 -1.08
N ALA A 95 4.64 18.96 -1.72
CA ALA A 95 4.22 19.31 -3.08
C ALA A 95 3.55 20.70 -3.14
N GLU A 96 2.81 21.09 -2.11
CA GLU A 96 2.23 22.44 -1.99
C GLU A 96 3.29 23.51 -1.76
N GLU A 97 4.29 23.23 -0.92
CA GLU A 97 5.44 24.11 -0.69
C GLU A 97 6.25 24.33 -1.97
N THR A 98 6.55 23.27 -2.73
CA THR A 98 7.22 23.39 -4.04
C THR A 98 6.42 24.21 -5.05
N LYS A 99 5.10 24.09 -5.05
CA LYS A 99 4.22 24.93 -5.90
C LYS A 99 4.29 26.40 -5.48
N ARG A 100 4.38 26.67 -4.17
CA ARG A 100 4.47 28.02 -3.62
C ARG A 100 5.84 28.67 -3.88
N SER A 101 6.91 27.90 -3.94
CA SER A 101 8.27 28.40 -4.22
C SER A 101 8.57 28.64 -5.71
N HIS A 102 7.72 28.17 -6.61
CA HIS A 102 7.82 28.40 -8.06
C HIS A 102 6.86 29.50 -8.56
N LEU A 103 6.21 30.20 -7.63
CA LEU A 103 5.43 31.42 -7.85
C LEU A 103 6.26 32.62 -7.38
#